data_AF-A0A7S0LXI5-F1
#
_entry.id   AF-A0A7S0LXI5-F1
#
_cell.length_a   1.000
_cell.length_b   1.000
_cell.length_c   1.000
_cell.angle_alpha   90.00
_cell.angle_beta   90.00
_cell.angle_gamma   90.00
#
_symmetry.space_group_name_H-M   'P 1'
#
loop_
_entity.id
_entity.type
_entity.pdbx_description
1 polymer ?
#
loop_
_entity_poly.entity_id
_entity_poly.type
_entity_poly.pdbx_seq_one_letter_code
_entity_poly.pdbx_strand_id
1 'polypeptide(L)'
;NLDKHVHLFQGSVEKNSLGMEYRIFQPAQAMKYKSFCDDFGPVNMASVIDFSKRLQLEIESFPTSRIVVVVEEGRRPLTNAVFLLGAYMILRLNMSASKVSEKFSWVDSTQAEPYRDATFSKPDFHLHLIDCWRGLERGRCLGWIRFASSGYMWGGIDVEQYEHYDNGANGNLHHVVPGKFVAFQGPRDLAGAEYRDHPCGGRDFSPSFYVPVLRDMGVTDVVRLNEPHYAAESITSHGLRHHAMEFPDCTCPPDHVVAA
;
A
#
# COMPACT_ATOMS: atom_id res chain seq x y z
N ASN A 1 43.19 15.56 9.60
CA ASN A 1 42.69 15.24 10.96
C ASN A 1 41.22 14.81 10.93
N LEU A 2 40.76 14.16 9.85
CA LEU A 2 39.42 13.55 9.74
C LEU A 2 39.37 12.19 10.47
N ASP A 3 40.51 11.53 10.62
CA ASP A 3 40.64 10.17 11.16
C ASP A 3 40.27 10.04 12.65
N LYS A 4 40.14 11.16 13.38
CA LYS A 4 39.74 11.17 14.80
C LYS A 4 38.23 11.27 15.04
N HIS A 5 37.46 11.49 13.99
CA HIS A 5 36.00 11.73 14.10
C HIS A 5 35.17 10.87 13.13
N VAL A 6 35.79 10.13 12.22
CA VAL A 6 35.09 9.24 11.29
C VAL A 6 35.31 7.79 11.72
N HIS A 7 34.32 7.23 12.40
CA HIS A 7 34.28 5.79 12.70
C HIS A 7 33.39 5.11 11.66
N LEU A 8 34.01 4.36 10.74
CA LEU A 8 33.29 3.51 9.81
C LEU A 8 32.91 2.21 10.55
N PHE A 9 31.69 2.15 11.09
CA PHE A 9 31.18 0.95 11.72
C PHE A 9 30.54 0.06 10.66
N GLN A 10 31.14 -1.11 10.43
CA GLN A 10 30.55 -2.19 9.65
C GLN A 10 29.99 -3.23 10.63
N GLY A 11 28.86 -2.89 11.26
CA GLY A 11 28.17 -3.72 12.22
C GLY A 11 26.93 -2.98 12.73
N SER A 12 25.83 -3.68 12.97
CA SER A 12 24.59 -3.05 13.44
C SER A 12 24.33 -3.23 14.93
N VAL A 13 25.27 -3.81 15.70
CA VAL A 13 25.20 -3.89 17.17
C VAL A 13 25.89 -2.69 17.79
N GLU A 14 25.16 -1.96 18.61
CA GLU A 14 25.67 -0.89 19.46
C GLU A 14 25.37 -1.19 20.94
N LYS A 15 26.13 -0.60 21.85
CA LYS A 15 25.89 -0.69 23.29
C LYS A 15 25.48 0.68 23.81
N ASN A 16 24.38 0.75 24.55
CA ASN A 16 24.02 2.00 25.21
C ASN A 16 24.91 2.25 26.44
N SER A 17 24.74 3.40 27.10
CA SER A 17 25.49 3.80 28.29
C SER A 17 25.37 2.83 29.48
N LEU A 18 24.41 1.89 29.44
CA LEU A 18 24.18 0.85 30.44
C LEU A 18 24.73 -0.53 30.00
N GLY A 19 25.44 -0.59 28.88
CA GLY A 19 26.02 -1.83 28.33
C GLY A 19 25.01 -2.77 27.67
N MET A 20 23.75 -2.35 27.51
CA MET A 20 22.74 -3.16 26.80
C MET A 20 22.98 -3.11 25.30
N GLU A 21 23.05 -4.28 24.68
CA GLU A 21 23.19 -4.44 23.25
C GLU A 21 21.85 -4.14 22.55
N TYR A 22 21.91 -3.22 21.60
CA TYR A 22 20.81 -2.94 20.69
C TYR A 22 21.27 -3.01 19.24
N ARG A 23 20.31 -3.20 18.35
CA ARG A 23 20.52 -3.22 16.92
C ARG A 23 19.71 -2.16 16.24
N ILE A 24 20.36 -1.41 15.37
CA ILE A 24 19.71 -0.39 14.56
C ILE A 24 19.02 -1.07 13.38
N PHE A 25 17.71 -0.83 13.25
CA PHE A 25 16.91 -1.25 12.12
C PHE A 25 16.43 0.00 11.36
N GLN A 26 16.84 0.12 10.10
CA GLN A 26 16.47 1.23 9.23
C GLN A 26 15.49 0.77 8.16
N PRO A 27 14.21 1.14 8.24
CA PRO A 27 13.19 0.71 7.27
C PRO A 27 13.15 1.56 6.00
N ALA A 28 14.23 2.30 5.68
CA ALA A 28 14.23 3.39 4.69
C ALA A 28 13.66 3.01 3.32
N GLN A 29 13.87 1.77 2.86
CA GLN A 29 13.34 1.33 1.58
C GLN A 29 11.82 1.04 1.62
N ALA A 30 11.34 0.39 2.68
CA ALA A 30 9.92 0.08 2.87
C ALA A 30 9.06 1.34 3.16
N MET A 31 9.68 2.41 3.66
CA MET A 31 9.02 3.69 3.93
C MET A 31 8.86 4.60 2.71
N LYS A 32 9.40 4.24 1.54
CA LYS A 32 9.28 5.07 0.34
C LYS A 32 7.84 5.08 -0.15
N TYR A 33 7.18 6.22 0.01
CA TYR A 33 5.87 6.49 -0.55
C TYR A 33 6.01 7.36 -1.79
N LYS A 34 5.27 7.05 -2.85
CA LYS A 34 5.22 7.85 -4.07
C LYS A 34 3.97 8.72 -4.04
N SER A 35 4.14 9.97 -3.61
CA SER A 35 3.05 10.96 -3.53
C SER A 35 2.48 11.31 -4.90
N PHE A 36 1.17 11.46 -4.97
CA PHE A 36 0.48 12.06 -6.13
C PHE A 36 0.43 13.59 -6.02
N CYS A 37 0.06 14.08 -4.83
CA CYS A 37 0.00 15.48 -4.45
C CYS A 37 0.81 15.69 -3.15
N ASP A 38 0.16 16.12 -2.07
CA ASP A 38 0.79 16.28 -0.74
C ASP A 38 0.49 15.10 0.21
N ASP A 39 -0.18 14.06 -0.29
CA ASP A 39 -0.27 12.75 0.36
C ASP A 39 1.12 12.15 0.60
N PHE A 40 1.29 11.45 1.72
CA PHE A 40 2.58 10.87 2.12
C PHE A 40 2.48 9.43 2.63
N GLY A 41 1.27 8.87 2.65
CA GLY A 41 0.99 7.55 3.18
C GLY A 41 -0.50 7.31 3.43
N PRO A 42 -0.87 6.20 4.10
CA PRO A 42 0.06 5.16 4.58
C PRO A 42 0.76 4.45 3.41
N VAL A 43 1.90 3.84 3.69
CA VAL A 43 2.59 3.01 2.69
C VAL A 43 1.75 1.79 2.29
N ASN A 44 1.98 1.29 1.08
CA ASN A 44 1.17 0.25 0.46
C ASN A 44 1.43 -1.15 1.06
N MET A 45 0.70 -2.17 0.59
CA MET A 45 0.81 -3.53 1.15
C MET A 45 2.15 -4.21 0.86
N ALA A 46 2.78 -3.95 -0.29
CA ALA A 46 4.13 -4.45 -0.58
C ALA A 46 5.14 -3.93 0.46
N SER A 47 5.09 -2.63 0.77
CA SER A 47 5.89 -2.02 1.83
C SER A 47 5.63 -2.63 3.22
N VAL A 48 4.36 -2.86 3.58
CA VAL A 48 4.00 -3.51 4.85
C VAL A 48 4.60 -4.91 4.94
N ILE A 49 4.54 -5.67 3.84
CA ILE A 49 5.06 -7.04 3.78
C ILE A 49 6.59 -7.05 3.83
N ASP A 50 7.27 -6.22 3.04
CA ASP A 50 8.73 -6.09 3.05
C ASP A 50 9.25 -5.69 4.44
N PHE A 51 8.67 -4.64 5.03
CA PHE A 51 8.99 -4.23 6.39
C PHE A 51 8.82 -5.38 7.39
N SER A 52 7.68 -6.06 7.35
CA SER A 52 7.35 -7.12 8.30
C SER A 52 8.30 -8.31 8.17
N LYS A 53 8.68 -8.69 6.95
CA LYS A 53 9.65 -9.76 6.67
C LYS A 53 11.04 -9.38 7.21
N ARG A 54 11.53 -8.18 6.90
CA ARG A 54 12.85 -7.71 7.34
C ARG A 54 12.94 -7.58 8.86
N LEU A 55 11.91 -7.01 9.49
CA LEU A 55 11.86 -6.89 10.95
C LEU A 55 11.80 -8.27 11.62
N GLN A 56 11.01 -9.21 11.09
CA GLN A 56 10.96 -10.58 11.60
C GLN A 56 12.33 -11.25 11.54
N LEU A 57 13.03 -11.14 10.41
CA LEU A 57 14.36 -11.71 10.22
C LEU A 57 15.38 -11.13 11.21
N GLU A 58 15.34 -9.83 11.47
CA GLU A 58 16.22 -9.18 12.45
C GLU A 58 15.94 -9.68 13.88
N ILE A 59 14.66 -9.83 14.25
CA ILE A 59 14.25 -10.38 15.56
C ILE A 59 14.72 -11.82 15.73
N GLU A 60 14.53 -12.66 14.71
CA GLU A 60 14.90 -14.08 14.75
C GLU A 60 16.41 -14.29 14.74
N SER A 61 17.15 -13.43 14.04
CA SER A 61 18.62 -13.50 13.97
C SER A 61 19.29 -13.06 15.27
N PHE A 62 18.64 -12.19 16.06
CA PHE A 62 19.21 -11.60 17.28
C PHE A 62 18.20 -11.58 18.44
N PRO A 63 17.78 -12.75 18.95
CA PRO A 63 16.67 -12.86 19.90
C PRO A 63 16.93 -12.22 21.27
N THR A 64 18.19 -11.96 21.63
CA THR A 64 18.60 -11.33 22.89
C THR A 64 18.83 -9.82 22.76
N SER A 65 18.92 -9.30 21.54
CA SER A 65 19.17 -7.88 21.28
C SER A 65 17.88 -7.07 21.28
N ARG A 66 17.96 -5.82 21.73
CA ARG A 66 16.87 -4.86 21.53
C ARG A 66 16.95 -4.29 20.12
N ILE A 67 15.84 -4.22 19.40
CA ILE A 67 15.82 -3.56 18.10
C ILE A 67 15.36 -2.11 18.28
N VAL A 68 16.14 -1.19 17.73
CA VAL A 68 15.86 0.25 17.70
C VAL A 68 15.58 0.63 16.26
N VAL A 69 14.34 1.03 15.99
CA VAL A 69 13.92 1.47 14.66
C VAL A 69 14.29 2.94 14.53
N VAL A 70 15.17 3.24 13.58
CA VAL A 70 15.65 4.60 13.31
C VAL A 70 15.00 5.12 12.03
N VAL A 71 14.48 6.33 12.10
CA VAL A 71 13.71 6.97 11.03
C VAL A 71 14.28 8.35 10.75
N GLU A 72 14.03 8.86 9.55
CA GLU A 72 14.37 10.23 9.19
C GLU A 72 13.63 11.22 10.11
N GLU A 73 14.26 12.35 10.40
CA GLU A 73 13.64 13.41 11.19
C GLU A 73 12.43 13.98 10.44
N GLY A 74 11.28 14.06 11.12
CA GLY A 74 10.08 14.66 10.57
C GLY A 74 8.80 13.91 10.93
N ARG A 75 7.67 14.61 10.82
CA ARG A 75 6.36 14.08 11.22
C ARG A 75 5.87 12.97 10.29
N ARG A 76 6.07 13.12 8.98
CA ARG A 76 5.64 12.16 7.96
C ARG A 76 6.44 10.85 8.02
N PRO A 77 7.79 10.85 8.06
CA PRO A 77 8.57 9.62 8.25
C PRO A 77 8.20 8.90 9.56
N LEU A 78 8.06 9.64 10.68
CA LEU A 78 7.66 9.03 11.96
C LEU A 78 6.29 8.37 11.87
N THR A 79 5.31 9.03 11.25
CA THR A 79 3.95 8.50 11.08
C THR A 79 3.98 7.17 10.31
N ASN A 80 4.68 7.10 9.17
CA ASN A 80 4.79 5.88 8.38
C ASN A 80 5.53 4.75 9.11
N ALA A 81 6.57 5.07 9.89
CA ALA A 81 7.29 4.08 10.68
C ALA A 81 6.43 3.51 11.82
N VAL A 82 5.71 4.37 12.54
CA VAL A 82 4.78 3.95 13.58
C VAL A 82 3.66 3.11 12.98
N PHE A 83 3.10 3.52 11.84
CA PHE A 83 2.13 2.72 11.09
C PHE A 83 2.65 1.31 10.79
N LEU A 84 3.85 1.19 10.21
CA LEU A 84 4.49 -0.08 9.86
C LEU A 84 4.73 -0.97 11.09
N LEU A 85 5.21 -0.40 12.20
CA LEU A 85 5.38 -1.13 13.45
C LEU A 85 4.04 -1.65 13.99
N GLY A 86 3.00 -0.81 13.97
CA GLY A 86 1.66 -1.22 14.36
C GLY A 86 1.06 -2.29 13.44
N ALA A 87 1.30 -2.18 12.13
CA ALA A 87 0.91 -3.18 11.15
C ALA A 87 1.58 -4.53 11.44
N TYR A 88 2.88 -4.54 11.73
CA TYR A 88 3.59 -5.74 12.17
C TYR A 88 2.97 -6.32 13.44
N MET A 89 2.70 -5.51 14.47
CA MET A 89 2.06 -5.99 15.71
C MET A 89 0.69 -6.62 15.46
N ILE A 90 -0.11 -6.06 14.55
CA ILE A 90 -1.44 -6.58 14.22
C ILE A 90 -1.35 -7.87 13.42
N LEU A 91 -0.54 -7.88 12.35
CA LEU A 91 -0.47 -8.99 11.41
C LEU A 91 0.33 -10.17 11.96
N ARG A 92 1.46 -9.90 12.63
CA ARG A 92 2.37 -10.92 13.16
C ARG A 92 2.05 -11.31 14.60
N LEU A 93 1.89 -10.33 15.49
CA LEU A 93 1.70 -10.57 16.92
C LEU A 93 0.23 -10.70 17.32
N ASN A 94 -0.68 -10.63 16.34
CA ASN A 94 -2.12 -10.77 16.54
C ASN A 94 -2.68 -9.77 17.58
N MET A 95 -2.06 -8.59 17.67
CA MET A 95 -2.55 -7.53 18.54
C MET A 95 -3.78 -6.85 17.92
N SER A 96 -4.71 -6.42 18.77
CA SER A 96 -5.82 -5.56 18.35
C SER A 96 -5.33 -4.13 18.09
N ALA A 97 -5.97 -3.40 17.18
CA ALA A 97 -5.61 -2.02 16.87
C ALA A 97 -5.62 -1.12 18.12
N SER A 98 -6.56 -1.34 19.05
CA SER A 98 -6.64 -0.59 20.32
C SER A 98 -5.39 -0.76 21.20
N LYS A 99 -4.87 -1.99 21.33
CA LYS A 99 -3.65 -2.27 22.10
C LYS A 99 -2.40 -1.69 21.44
N VAL A 100 -2.38 -1.64 20.11
CA VAL A 100 -1.30 -0.97 19.36
C VAL A 100 -1.34 0.54 19.61
N SER A 101 -2.51 1.17 19.54
CA SER A 101 -2.66 2.59 19.89
C SER A 101 -2.22 2.90 21.32
N GLU A 102 -2.55 2.04 22.29
CA GLU A 102 -2.07 2.21 23.67
C GLU A 102 -0.53 2.18 23.75
N LYS A 103 0.13 1.27 23.02
CA LYS A 103 1.61 1.23 22.97
C LYS A 103 2.24 2.47 22.35
N PHE A 104 1.54 3.14 21.45
CA PHE A 104 1.99 4.36 20.78
C PHE A 104 1.29 5.63 21.31
N SER A 105 0.72 5.58 22.53
CA SER A 105 0.02 6.74 23.11
C SER A 105 0.92 7.95 23.37
N TRP A 106 2.24 7.75 23.34
CA TRP A 106 3.24 8.81 23.45
C TRP A 106 3.39 9.60 22.15
N VAL A 107 2.92 9.08 21.00
CA VAL A 107 2.96 9.77 19.71
C VAL A 107 1.72 10.67 19.61
N ASP A 108 1.91 11.98 19.73
CA ASP A 108 0.83 12.96 19.62
C ASP A 108 0.83 13.71 18.27
N SER A 109 -0.11 14.65 18.12
CA SER A 109 -0.28 15.46 16.91
C SER A 109 0.88 16.42 16.61
N THR A 110 1.77 16.69 17.58
CA THR A 110 2.99 17.48 17.38
C THR A 110 4.08 16.66 16.72
N GLN A 111 4.09 15.34 16.94
CA GLN A 111 5.10 14.42 16.44
C GLN A 111 4.68 13.69 15.16
N ALA A 112 3.41 13.33 15.04
CA ALA A 112 2.85 12.67 13.86
C ALA A 112 1.94 13.60 13.07
N GLU A 113 1.87 13.39 11.77
CA GLU A 113 0.93 14.04 10.86
C GLU A 113 -0.14 13.01 10.48
N PRO A 114 -1.43 13.33 10.57
CA PRO A 114 -2.45 12.39 10.10
C PRO A 114 -2.43 12.33 8.57
N TYR A 115 -2.86 11.20 8.02
CA TYR A 115 -2.90 11.00 6.57
C TYR A 115 -4.00 11.86 5.94
N ARG A 116 -3.75 12.27 4.70
CA ARG A 116 -4.63 13.12 3.88
C ARG A 116 -4.89 12.46 2.53
N ASP A 117 -5.86 13.00 1.81
CA ASP A 117 -6.19 12.60 0.44
C ASP A 117 -5.14 13.05 -0.58
N ALA A 118 -5.21 12.46 -1.77
CA ALA A 118 -4.30 12.69 -2.88
C ALA A 118 -4.75 13.86 -3.78
N THR A 119 -5.07 15.01 -3.18
CA THR A 119 -5.47 16.22 -3.91
C THR A 119 -4.56 17.42 -3.60
N PHE A 120 -4.58 18.41 -4.50
CA PHE A 120 -3.93 19.71 -4.27
C PHE A 120 -4.76 20.65 -3.38
N SER A 121 -5.99 20.25 -3.04
CA SER A 121 -6.87 21.05 -2.21
C SER A 121 -6.43 21.02 -0.75
N LYS A 122 -7.00 21.92 0.07
CA LYS A 122 -6.84 21.82 1.52
C LYS A 122 -7.58 20.56 2.01
N PRO A 123 -6.96 19.70 2.85
CA PRO A 123 -7.62 18.50 3.32
C PRO A 123 -8.78 18.87 4.26
N ASP A 124 -9.93 18.28 4.01
CA ASP A 124 -11.16 18.40 4.81
C ASP A 124 -11.43 17.16 5.67
N PHE A 125 -10.76 16.04 5.36
CA PHE A 125 -10.79 14.80 6.12
C PHE A 125 -9.37 14.27 6.34
N HIS A 126 -9.16 13.66 7.50
CA HIS A 126 -7.87 13.07 7.87
C HIS A 126 -8.07 11.66 8.42
N LEU A 127 -7.18 10.74 8.05
CA LEU A 127 -7.09 9.41 8.64
C LEU A 127 -5.98 9.35 9.68
N HIS A 128 -6.28 8.83 10.87
CA HIS A 128 -5.29 8.63 11.91
C HIS A 128 -4.74 7.20 11.88
N LEU A 129 -3.60 6.98 12.55
CA LEU A 129 -2.95 5.67 12.65
C LEU A 129 -3.91 4.56 13.10
N ILE A 130 -4.78 4.85 14.08
CA ILE A 130 -5.78 3.91 14.59
C ILE A 130 -6.80 3.49 13.53
N ASP A 131 -7.17 4.38 12.60
CA ASP A 131 -8.13 4.08 11.55
C ASP A 131 -7.52 3.08 10.55
N CYS A 132 -6.27 3.32 10.15
CA CYS A 132 -5.51 2.40 9.29
C CYS A 132 -5.31 1.03 9.97
N TRP A 133 -4.97 1.02 11.26
CA TRP A 133 -4.80 -0.20 12.03
C TRP A 133 -6.10 -0.99 12.21
N ARG A 134 -7.24 -0.33 12.42
CA ARG A 134 -8.55 -0.99 12.43
C ARG A 134 -8.88 -1.64 11.09
N GLY A 135 -8.54 -0.96 9.98
CA GLY A 135 -8.64 -1.53 8.63
C GLY A 135 -7.82 -2.81 8.47
N LEU A 136 -6.54 -2.77 8.88
CA LEU A 136 -5.66 -3.94 8.85
C LEU A 136 -6.15 -5.08 9.75
N GLU A 137 -6.59 -4.77 10.97
CA GLU A 137 -7.16 -5.75 11.90
C GLU A 137 -8.39 -6.42 11.29
N ARG A 138 -9.28 -5.64 10.66
CA ARG A 138 -10.47 -6.17 10.00
C ARG A 138 -10.10 -7.06 8.80
N GLY A 139 -9.17 -6.62 7.95
CA GLY A 139 -8.66 -7.41 6.84
C GLY A 139 -8.04 -8.73 7.31
N ARG A 140 -7.29 -8.70 8.42
CA ARG A 140 -6.75 -9.92 9.06
C ARG A 140 -7.84 -10.86 9.55
N CYS A 141 -8.85 -10.34 10.26
CA CYS A 141 -9.98 -11.11 10.77
C CYS A 141 -10.81 -11.75 9.64
N LEU A 142 -10.95 -11.08 8.49
CA LEU A 142 -11.60 -11.61 7.29
C LEU A 142 -10.71 -12.56 6.49
N GLY A 143 -9.43 -12.68 6.85
CA GLY A 143 -8.46 -13.53 6.17
C GLY A 143 -7.95 -12.96 4.84
N TRP A 144 -8.19 -11.68 4.55
CA TRP A 144 -7.68 -10.99 3.36
C TRP A 144 -6.18 -10.71 3.43
N ILE A 145 -5.65 -10.63 4.64
CA ILE A 145 -4.23 -10.38 4.91
C ILE A 145 -3.83 -11.28 6.07
N ARG A 146 -2.75 -12.03 5.91
CA ARG A 146 -2.22 -12.92 6.96
C ARG A 146 -0.70 -12.87 6.89
N PHE A 147 -0.07 -12.84 8.05
CA PHE A 147 1.37 -13.02 8.12
C PHE A 147 1.72 -14.43 7.66
N ALA A 148 2.46 -14.54 6.55
CA ALA A 148 3.05 -15.80 6.12
C ALA A 148 4.49 -15.89 6.63
N SER A 149 4.85 -17.02 7.22
CA SER A 149 6.22 -17.29 7.71
C SER A 149 7.24 -17.43 6.58
N SER A 150 6.79 -17.71 5.36
CA SER A 150 7.62 -17.83 4.16
C SER A 150 6.76 -17.70 2.90
N GLY A 151 7.40 -17.43 1.75
CA GLY A 151 6.75 -17.37 0.44
C GLY A 151 6.38 -15.96 -0.04
N TYR A 152 5.91 -15.91 -1.29
CA TYR A 152 5.43 -14.70 -1.97
C TYR A 152 3.96 -14.41 -1.67
N MET A 153 3.20 -15.38 -1.15
CA MET A 153 1.80 -15.22 -0.77
C MET A 153 1.62 -14.74 0.67
N TRP A 154 1.01 -13.58 0.86
CA TRP A 154 0.67 -13.00 2.17
C TRP A 154 -0.84 -12.82 2.32
N GLY A 155 -1.51 -13.84 2.85
CA GLY A 155 -2.96 -13.79 3.07
C GLY A 155 -3.82 -13.68 1.80
N GLY A 156 -3.30 -14.11 0.65
CA GLY A 156 -3.98 -13.96 -0.64
C GLY A 156 -3.40 -12.84 -1.51
N ILE A 157 -2.39 -12.12 -1.03
CA ILE A 157 -1.62 -11.18 -1.84
C ILE A 157 -0.40 -11.89 -2.41
N ASP A 158 -0.34 -12.03 -3.73
CA ASP A 158 0.90 -12.32 -4.45
C ASP A 158 1.68 -11.01 -4.62
N VAL A 159 2.81 -10.88 -3.92
CA VAL A 159 3.58 -9.63 -3.89
C VAL A 159 4.19 -9.31 -5.26
N GLU A 160 4.64 -10.32 -6.02
CA GLU A 160 5.23 -10.08 -7.34
C GLU A 160 4.16 -9.58 -8.31
N GLN A 161 2.98 -10.20 -8.28
CA GLN A 161 1.84 -9.74 -9.06
C GLN A 161 1.38 -8.34 -8.64
N TYR A 162 1.33 -8.07 -7.32
CA TYR A 162 0.96 -6.77 -6.77
C TYR A 162 1.88 -5.66 -7.26
N GLU A 163 3.20 -5.83 -7.14
CA GLU A 163 4.18 -4.84 -7.60
C GLU A 163 4.23 -4.73 -9.13
N HIS A 164 3.99 -5.84 -9.84
CA HIS A 164 3.90 -5.84 -11.30
C HIS A 164 2.78 -4.91 -11.76
N TYR A 165 1.56 -5.07 -11.24
CA TYR A 165 0.41 -4.27 -11.66
C TYR A 165 0.30 -2.89 -10.99
N ASP A 166 1.01 -2.64 -9.88
CA ASP A 166 1.18 -1.29 -9.31
C ASP A 166 1.89 -0.33 -10.29
N ASN A 167 2.75 -0.88 -11.15
CA ASN A 167 3.43 -0.10 -12.16
C ASN A 167 2.44 0.39 -13.23
N GLY A 168 2.37 1.71 -13.42
CA GLY A 168 1.57 2.33 -14.48
C GLY A 168 1.91 1.86 -15.88
N ALA A 169 3.11 1.33 -16.12
CA ALA A 169 3.50 0.73 -17.40
C ALA A 169 2.95 -0.70 -17.62
N ASN A 170 2.28 -1.28 -16.63
CA ASN A 170 1.76 -2.65 -16.62
C ASN A 170 0.25 -2.75 -16.29
N GLY A 171 -0.49 -1.64 -16.28
CA GLY A 171 -1.95 -1.66 -16.16
C GLY A 171 -2.55 -0.98 -14.93
N ASN A 172 -1.73 -0.53 -13.98
CA ASN A 172 -2.18 0.23 -12.81
C ASN A 172 -3.43 -0.38 -12.15
N LEU A 173 -3.28 -1.61 -11.64
CA LEU A 173 -4.37 -2.48 -11.21
C LEU A 173 -4.06 -3.09 -9.86
N HIS A 174 -5.07 -3.17 -8.98
CA HIS A 174 -4.97 -3.79 -7.66
C HIS A 174 -6.20 -4.61 -7.30
N HIS A 175 -5.99 -5.77 -6.68
CA HIS A 175 -7.03 -6.41 -5.88
C HIS A 175 -7.30 -5.57 -4.62
N VAL A 176 -8.52 -5.04 -4.51
CA VAL A 176 -8.96 -4.28 -3.32
C VAL A 176 -9.53 -5.23 -2.28
N VAL A 177 -10.33 -6.20 -2.73
CA VAL A 177 -10.85 -7.28 -1.89
C VAL A 177 -10.54 -8.60 -2.60
N PRO A 178 -9.72 -9.49 -2.01
CA PRO A 178 -9.34 -10.75 -2.63
C PRO A 178 -10.55 -11.56 -3.08
N GLY A 179 -10.56 -11.96 -4.35
CA GLY A 179 -11.64 -12.74 -4.97
C GLY A 179 -12.99 -11.99 -5.12
N LYS A 180 -13.03 -10.67 -4.94
CA LYS A 180 -14.26 -9.87 -5.05
C LYS A 180 -14.09 -8.61 -5.89
N PHE A 181 -13.12 -7.75 -5.56
CA PHE A 181 -12.97 -6.45 -6.20
C PHE A 181 -11.56 -6.23 -6.70
N VAL A 182 -11.47 -5.80 -7.96
CA VAL A 182 -10.28 -5.31 -8.63
C VAL A 182 -10.55 -3.87 -9.05
N ALA A 183 -9.65 -2.96 -8.70
CA ALA A 183 -9.66 -1.58 -9.17
C ALA A 183 -8.52 -1.38 -10.16
N PHE A 184 -8.77 -0.69 -11.26
CA PHE A 184 -7.79 -0.50 -12.32
C PHE A 184 -8.04 0.79 -13.10
N GLN A 185 -7.02 1.27 -13.82
CA GLN A 185 -7.15 2.42 -14.71
C GLN A 185 -8.13 2.11 -15.86
N GLY A 186 -9.05 3.04 -16.12
CA GLY A 186 -10.04 2.91 -17.20
C GLY A 186 -9.37 2.74 -18.57
N PRO A 187 -9.75 1.71 -19.36
CA PRO A 187 -9.18 1.51 -20.69
C PRO A 187 -9.61 2.60 -21.67
N ARG A 188 -8.88 2.70 -22.78
CA ARG A 188 -9.18 3.63 -23.88
C ARG A 188 -9.21 2.91 -25.21
N ASP A 189 -10.01 3.40 -26.15
CA ASP A 189 -9.89 2.99 -27.54
C ASP A 189 -8.59 3.55 -28.15
N LEU A 190 -7.70 2.63 -28.50
CA LEU A 190 -6.38 2.95 -29.05
C LEU A 190 -6.25 2.55 -30.54
N ALA A 191 -7.37 2.41 -31.25
CA ALA A 191 -7.42 2.07 -32.68
C ALA A 191 -6.62 0.79 -33.03
N GLY A 192 -6.78 -0.25 -32.21
CA GLY A 192 -6.16 -1.56 -32.40
C GLY A 192 -4.80 -1.75 -31.73
N ALA A 193 -4.19 -0.71 -31.16
CA ALA A 193 -2.99 -0.86 -30.34
C ALA A 193 -3.33 -1.37 -28.92
N GLU A 194 -2.47 -2.21 -28.34
CA GLU A 194 -2.68 -2.69 -26.98
C GLU A 194 -2.44 -1.62 -25.92
N TYR A 195 -1.44 -0.76 -26.16
CA TYR A 195 -1.05 0.34 -25.27
C TYR A 195 -0.57 1.57 -26.05
N ARG A 196 -0.51 2.72 -25.38
CA ARG A 196 0.07 3.96 -25.88
C ARG A 196 0.84 4.69 -24.78
N ASP A 197 2.11 4.99 -25.04
CA ASP A 197 2.94 5.78 -24.13
C ASP A 197 2.66 7.28 -24.28
N HIS A 198 2.58 7.97 -23.15
CA HIS A 198 2.48 9.41 -23.08
C HIS A 198 3.86 10.04 -22.87
N PRO A 199 4.14 11.20 -23.49
CA PRO A 199 5.39 11.94 -23.26
C PRO A 199 5.65 12.30 -21.79
N CYS A 200 4.60 12.39 -20.96
CA CYS A 200 4.70 12.62 -19.52
C CYS A 200 5.02 11.36 -18.69
N GLY A 201 5.27 10.22 -19.34
CA GLY A 201 5.64 8.96 -18.68
C GLY A 201 4.48 8.07 -18.24
N GLY A 202 3.24 8.45 -18.55
CA GLY A 202 2.07 7.58 -18.37
C GLY A 202 1.87 6.61 -19.54
N ARG A 203 1.06 5.57 -19.33
CA ARG A 203 0.65 4.63 -20.39
C ARG A 203 -0.86 4.43 -20.33
N ASP A 204 -1.51 4.50 -21.48
CA ASP A 204 -2.90 4.05 -21.64
C ASP A 204 -2.91 2.62 -22.16
N PHE A 205 -3.96 1.88 -21.81
CA PHE A 205 -4.19 0.52 -22.26
C PHE A 205 -5.57 0.38 -22.90
N SER A 206 -5.64 -0.50 -23.88
CA SER A 206 -6.88 -0.87 -24.54
C SER A 206 -7.66 -1.92 -23.75
N PRO A 207 -8.96 -2.12 -24.05
CA PRO A 207 -9.72 -3.25 -23.52
C PRO A 207 -9.06 -4.61 -23.80
N SER A 208 -8.42 -4.80 -24.97
CA SER A 208 -7.81 -6.09 -25.33
C SER A 208 -6.60 -6.44 -24.45
N PHE A 209 -5.91 -5.46 -23.87
CA PHE A 209 -4.89 -5.70 -22.85
C PHE A 209 -5.51 -6.21 -21.54
N TYR A 210 -6.57 -5.56 -21.05
CA TYR A 210 -7.15 -5.90 -19.75
C TYR A 210 -7.98 -7.18 -19.76
N VAL A 211 -8.71 -7.48 -20.84
CA VAL A 211 -9.58 -8.68 -20.92
C VAL A 211 -8.87 -9.97 -20.48
N PRO A 212 -7.69 -10.35 -21.00
CA PRO A 212 -7.01 -11.56 -20.56
C PRO A 212 -6.56 -11.49 -19.09
N VAL A 213 -6.06 -10.34 -18.64
CA VAL A 213 -5.64 -10.11 -17.24
C VAL A 213 -6.81 -10.28 -16.28
N LEU A 214 -7.93 -9.63 -16.57
CA LEU A 214 -9.14 -9.70 -15.75
C LEU A 214 -9.70 -11.12 -15.70
N ARG A 215 -9.67 -11.85 -16.82
CA ARG A 215 -10.11 -13.25 -16.86
C ARG A 215 -9.22 -14.17 -16.03
N ASP A 216 -7.90 -13.98 -16.08
CA ASP A 216 -6.94 -14.73 -15.26
C ASP A 216 -7.18 -14.49 -13.75
N MET A 217 -7.54 -13.25 -13.40
CA MET A 217 -7.95 -12.86 -12.04
C MET A 217 -9.37 -13.34 -11.65
N GLY A 218 -10.08 -14.05 -12.53
CA GLY A 218 -11.43 -14.58 -12.28
C GLY A 218 -12.53 -13.52 -12.28
N VAL A 219 -12.30 -12.35 -12.88
CA VAL A 219 -13.30 -11.30 -13.03
C VAL A 219 -14.38 -11.74 -14.02
N THR A 220 -15.64 -11.45 -13.69
CA THR A 220 -16.79 -11.75 -14.56
C THR A 220 -17.64 -10.53 -14.93
N ASP A 221 -17.47 -9.43 -14.19
CA ASP A 221 -18.18 -8.16 -14.39
C ASP A 221 -17.17 -7.00 -14.39
N VAL A 222 -17.36 -6.05 -15.30
CA VAL A 222 -16.64 -4.78 -15.37
C VAL A 222 -17.65 -3.67 -15.16
N VAL A 223 -17.42 -2.84 -14.13
CA VAL A 223 -18.23 -1.66 -13.87
C VAL A 223 -17.43 -0.42 -14.27
N ARG A 224 -17.97 0.38 -15.19
CA ARG A 224 -17.39 1.66 -15.61
C ARG A 224 -18.12 2.80 -14.93
N LEU A 225 -17.38 3.63 -14.19
CA LEU A 225 -17.91 4.78 -13.46
C LEU A 225 -17.63 6.13 -14.14
N ASN A 226 -16.73 6.15 -15.13
CA ASN A 226 -16.31 7.34 -15.84
C ASN A 226 -16.91 7.42 -17.26
N GLU A 227 -16.60 8.52 -17.93
CA GLU A 227 -16.98 8.77 -19.33
C GLU A 227 -16.56 7.61 -20.26
N PRO A 228 -17.34 7.34 -21.32
CA PRO A 228 -17.09 6.26 -22.25
C PRO A 228 -15.88 6.54 -23.16
N HIS A 229 -14.68 6.13 -22.74
CA HIS A 229 -13.47 6.18 -23.56
C HIS A 229 -13.22 4.92 -24.41
N TYR A 230 -14.12 3.94 -24.34
CA TYR A 230 -14.08 2.70 -25.12
C TYR A 230 -15.50 2.13 -25.31
N ALA A 231 -15.68 1.32 -26.35
CA ALA A 231 -16.93 0.63 -26.64
C ALA A 231 -17.15 -0.55 -25.66
N ALA A 232 -18.34 -0.68 -25.07
CA ALA A 232 -18.65 -1.76 -24.13
C ALA A 232 -18.51 -3.14 -24.78
N GLU A 233 -18.76 -3.21 -26.09
CA GLU A 233 -18.61 -4.38 -26.95
C GLU A 233 -17.19 -4.94 -26.91
N SER A 234 -16.17 -4.11 -26.70
CA SER A 234 -14.79 -4.56 -26.56
C SER A 234 -14.57 -5.44 -25.32
N ILE A 235 -15.44 -5.32 -24.32
CA ILE A 235 -15.45 -6.17 -23.12
C ILE A 235 -16.45 -7.32 -23.28
N THR A 236 -17.69 -7.04 -23.72
CA THR A 236 -18.76 -8.05 -23.77
C THR A 236 -18.53 -9.14 -24.81
N SER A 237 -17.89 -8.82 -25.94
CA SER A 237 -17.50 -9.81 -26.96
C SER A 237 -16.51 -10.87 -26.44
N HIS A 238 -15.85 -10.62 -25.30
CA HIS A 238 -14.89 -11.52 -24.67
C HIS A 238 -15.45 -12.26 -23.45
N GLY A 239 -16.78 -12.23 -23.25
CA GLY A 239 -17.47 -13.01 -22.22
C GLY A 239 -17.51 -12.37 -20.84
N LEU A 240 -17.09 -11.11 -20.70
CA LEU A 240 -17.22 -10.32 -19.47
C LEU A 240 -18.51 -9.49 -19.54
N ARG A 241 -19.25 -9.38 -18.43
CA ARG A 241 -20.38 -8.45 -18.35
C ARG A 241 -19.88 -7.03 -18.17
N HIS A 242 -20.55 -6.06 -18.77
CA HIS A 242 -20.19 -4.65 -18.70
C HIS A 242 -21.36 -3.83 -18.20
N HIS A 243 -21.11 -3.01 -17.18
CA HIS A 243 -22.10 -2.15 -16.54
C HIS A 243 -21.60 -0.70 -16.58
N ALA A 244 -22.37 0.19 -17.18
CA ALA A 244 -22.07 1.61 -17.22
C ALA A 244 -22.87 2.33 -16.13
N MET A 245 -22.18 2.90 -15.14
CA MET A 245 -22.74 3.56 -13.97
C MET A 245 -22.06 4.93 -13.80
N GLU A 246 -22.19 5.76 -14.83
CA GLU A 246 -21.47 7.04 -14.94
C GLU A 246 -21.98 8.07 -13.94
N PHE A 247 -21.05 8.80 -13.33
CA PHE A 247 -21.31 10.03 -12.60
C PHE A 247 -20.12 11.00 -12.75
N PRO A 248 -20.30 12.31 -12.54
CA PRO A 248 -19.24 13.29 -12.78
C PRO A 248 -17.99 13.05 -11.93
N ASP A 249 -16.82 13.25 -12.53
CA ASP A 249 -15.53 13.09 -11.84
C ASP A 249 -15.42 14.02 -10.61
N CYS A 250 -14.71 13.55 -9.58
CA CYS A 250 -14.56 14.24 -8.29
C CYS A 250 -15.88 14.59 -7.58
N THR A 251 -16.99 13.91 -7.87
CA THR A 251 -18.27 14.07 -7.13
C THR A 251 -18.64 12.81 -6.36
N CYS A 252 -19.58 12.93 -5.41
CA CYS A 252 -20.17 11.76 -4.74
C CYS A 252 -21.21 11.09 -5.67
N PRO A 253 -21.22 9.75 -5.77
CA PRO A 253 -22.21 9.07 -6.59
C PRO A 253 -23.63 9.32 -6.03
N PRO A 254 -24.63 9.58 -6.88
CA PRO A 254 -26.01 9.72 -6.45
C PRO A 254 -26.59 8.38 -5.99
N ASP A 255 -27.62 8.39 -5.13
CA ASP A 255 -28.19 7.19 -4.51
C ASP A 255 -28.59 6.08 -5.52
N HIS A 256 -29.06 6.46 -6.70
CA HIS A 256 -29.45 5.49 -7.72
C HIS A 256 -28.25 4.73 -8.32
N VAL A 257 -27.06 5.33 -8.34
CA VAL A 257 -25.81 4.65 -8.74
C VAL A 257 -25.36 3.71 -7.61
N VAL A 258 -25.50 4.12 -6.35
CA VAL A 258 -25.13 3.26 -5.21
C VAL A 258 -26.06 2.06 -5.06
N ALA A 259 -27.34 2.20 -5.45
CA ALA A 259 -28.38 1.19 -5.28
C ALA A 259 -28.53 0.21 -6.46
N ALA A 260 -27.81 0.41 -7.57
CA ALA A 260 -27.89 -0.43 -8.77
C ALA A 260 -27.13 -1.77 -8.60
#